data_AF-A0A7W1GWK4-F1
#
_entry.id   AF-A0A7W1GWK4-F1
#
_cell.length_a   1.000
_cell.length_b   1.000
_cell.length_c   1.000
_cell.angle_alpha   90.00
_cell.angle_beta   90.00
_cell.angle_gamma   90.00
#
_symmetry.space_group_name_H-M   'P 1'
#
loop_
_entity.id
_entity.type
_entity.pdbx_description
1 polymer ?
#
loop_
_entity_poly.entity_id
_entity_poly.type
_entity_poly.pdbx_seq_one_letter_code
_entity_poly.pdbx_strand_id
1 'polypeptide(L)'
;MIKLLMKNSAQLTKDTSEDRFKNLPKFTFFAHKALTQDGVLEETDDPCSCCQKSRGFLYESPILDENGDDHDIFICPWCIADGKLAKKYKVGAHRIDMDTAQSVTDTKALEEVQMRTPGFIGWQQERWLVHCHSPAAFLGRFGWEDIEKIISDIEFVDSDPKSQDVAVLKTLEAGGAHTCYLFKCIKCNKHLLYWDCD
;
A
#
# COMPACT_ATOMS: atom_id res chain seq x y z
N MET A 1 5.76 49.13 -34.06
CA MET A 1 5.93 48.39 -32.78
C MET A 1 4.69 47.50 -32.66
N ILE A 2 4.70 46.17 -32.67
CA ILE A 2 5.57 45.17 -32.03
C ILE A 2 5.59 43.91 -32.90
N LYS A 3 6.77 43.28 -33.02
CA LYS A 3 6.99 41.98 -33.67
C LYS A 3 6.12 40.90 -33.03
N LEU A 4 5.24 40.29 -33.82
CA LEU A 4 4.59 39.02 -33.49
C LEU A 4 5.63 37.91 -33.63
N LEU A 5 6.32 37.56 -32.55
CA LEU A 5 7.19 36.39 -32.50
C LEU A 5 6.36 35.17 -32.14
N MET A 6 6.17 34.31 -33.15
CA MET A 6 5.86 32.91 -32.98
C MET A 6 6.79 32.30 -31.91
N LYS A 7 6.22 31.70 -30.87
CA LYS A 7 6.92 30.76 -30.01
C LYS A 7 6.19 29.43 -30.02
N ASN A 8 6.93 28.46 -30.55
CA ASN A 8 6.72 27.02 -30.61
C ASN A 8 5.57 26.47 -29.76
N SER A 9 4.62 25.87 -30.48
CA SER A 9 3.83 24.73 -30.04
C SER A 9 4.75 23.56 -29.67
N ALA A 10 5.22 23.52 -28.42
CA ALA A 10 5.72 22.30 -27.82
C ALA A 10 4.52 21.41 -27.50
N GLN A 11 4.52 20.21 -28.07
CA GLN A 11 3.60 19.13 -27.76
C GLN A 11 3.60 18.85 -26.25
N LEU A 12 2.58 19.34 -25.55
CA LEU A 12 2.12 18.73 -24.31
C LEU A 12 1.45 17.42 -24.70
N THR A 13 2.23 16.33 -24.71
CA THR A 13 1.71 14.98 -24.85
C THR A 13 0.73 14.73 -23.72
N LYS A 14 -0.51 14.36 -24.08
CA LYS A 14 -1.56 13.91 -23.17
C LYS A 14 -1.08 12.65 -22.46
N ASP A 15 -0.40 12.82 -21.34
CA ASP A 15 -0.12 11.74 -20.40
C ASP A 15 -1.44 11.46 -19.68
N THR A 16 -2.21 10.49 -20.17
CA THR A 16 -3.42 10.02 -19.48
C THR A 16 -2.99 9.44 -18.14
N SER A 17 -3.72 9.73 -17.06
CA SER A 17 -3.40 9.27 -15.69
C SER A 17 -3.01 7.78 -15.62
N GLU A 18 -3.65 6.92 -16.43
CA GLU A 18 -3.35 5.49 -16.52
C GLU A 18 -1.93 5.12 -17.01
N ASP A 19 -1.27 5.93 -17.84
CA ASP A 19 0.05 5.60 -18.40
C ASP A 19 1.18 5.83 -17.38
N ARG A 20 0.99 6.83 -16.50
CA ARG A 20 1.94 7.17 -15.42
C ARG A 20 2.08 6.04 -14.39
N PHE A 21 0.99 5.32 -14.12
CA PHE A 21 1.01 4.21 -13.17
C PHE A 21 1.71 2.95 -13.71
N LYS A 22 1.75 2.74 -15.03
CA LYS A 22 2.35 1.51 -15.62
C LYS A 22 3.82 1.32 -15.30
N ASN A 23 4.55 2.41 -15.04
CA ASN A 23 5.99 2.40 -14.77
C ASN A 23 6.34 2.33 -13.27
N LEU A 24 5.33 2.20 -12.41
CA LEU A 24 5.56 1.96 -10.99
C LEU A 24 6.27 0.62 -10.74
N PRO A 25 7.08 0.53 -9.69
CA PRO A 25 7.69 -0.73 -9.29
C PRO A 25 6.61 -1.77 -8.95
N LYS A 26 6.95 -3.04 -9.15
CA LYS A 26 6.13 -4.17 -8.72
C LYS A 26 6.56 -4.63 -7.34
N PHE A 27 5.59 -4.91 -6.49
CA PHE A 27 5.79 -5.44 -5.15
C PHE A 27 5.15 -6.82 -5.06
N THR A 28 5.83 -7.79 -4.45
CA THR A 28 5.30 -9.15 -4.29
C THR A 28 4.10 -9.16 -3.34
N PHE A 29 4.18 -8.36 -2.29
CA PHE A 29 3.20 -8.35 -1.20
C PHE A 29 2.25 -7.13 -1.24
N PHE A 30 2.28 -6.32 -2.30
CA PHE A 30 1.38 -5.18 -2.46
C PHE A 30 0.84 -5.14 -3.88
N ALA A 31 -0.47 -5.32 -4.04
CA ALA A 31 -1.09 -5.34 -5.35
C ALA A 31 -0.95 -4.00 -6.05
N HIS A 32 -0.64 -4.05 -7.35
CA HIS A 32 -0.49 -2.83 -8.15
C HIS A 32 -1.77 -1.97 -8.16
N LYS A 33 -2.95 -2.60 -8.18
CA LYS A 33 -4.23 -1.88 -8.12
C LYS A 33 -4.35 -1.06 -6.82
N ALA A 34 -4.12 -1.68 -5.67
CA ALA A 34 -4.13 -1.01 -4.37
C ALA A 34 -3.14 0.17 -4.33
N LEU A 35 -1.92 -0.03 -4.86
CA LEU A 35 -0.88 1.00 -4.89
C LEU A 35 -1.36 2.28 -5.60
N THR A 36 -2.23 2.12 -6.60
CA THR A 36 -2.71 3.22 -7.45
C THR A 36 -4.07 3.79 -7.04
N GLN A 37 -4.83 3.10 -6.19
CA GLN A 37 -6.24 3.44 -5.91
C GLN A 37 -6.52 3.73 -4.43
N ASP A 38 -5.66 3.29 -3.51
CA ASP A 38 -5.93 3.36 -2.08
C ASP A 38 -5.33 4.60 -1.41
N GLY A 39 -4.94 5.61 -2.20
CA GLY A 39 -4.33 6.84 -1.68
C GLY A 39 -2.93 6.64 -1.10
N VAL A 40 -2.25 5.54 -1.47
CA VAL A 40 -0.90 5.19 -0.99
C VAL A 40 0.19 6.06 -1.62
N LEU A 41 -0.11 6.67 -2.77
CA LEU A 41 0.79 7.52 -3.52
C LEU A 41 0.16 8.89 -3.75
N GLU A 42 0.94 9.93 -3.49
CA GLU A 42 0.64 11.30 -3.89
C GLU A 42 1.29 11.59 -5.25
N GLU A 43 0.53 12.16 -6.17
CA GLU A 43 1.07 12.70 -7.42
C GLU A 43 1.76 14.05 -7.18
N THR A 44 3.08 14.10 -7.40
CA THR A 44 3.87 15.32 -7.18
C THR A 44 5.16 15.33 -7.99
N ASP A 45 5.63 16.53 -8.32
CA ASP A 45 6.94 16.76 -8.93
C ASP A 45 8.05 17.00 -7.89
N ASP A 46 7.72 16.93 -6.60
CA ASP A 46 8.69 17.10 -5.53
C ASP A 46 9.75 15.97 -5.52
N PRO A 47 11.00 16.30 -5.17
CA PRO A 47 12.09 15.33 -5.24
C PRO A 47 12.06 14.35 -4.06
N CYS A 48 12.32 13.07 -4.35
CA CYS A 48 12.47 12.05 -3.32
C CYS A 48 13.70 12.31 -2.41
N SER A 49 13.50 12.30 -1.09
CA SER A 49 14.57 12.48 -0.08
C SER A 49 15.69 11.43 -0.17
N CYS A 50 15.39 10.22 -0.67
CA CYS A 50 16.41 9.19 -0.91
C CYS A 50 17.27 9.49 -2.15
N CYS A 51 16.67 9.53 -3.33
CA CYS A 51 17.39 9.52 -4.62
C CYS A 51 17.45 10.86 -5.33
N GLN A 52 16.80 11.90 -4.79
CA GLN A 52 16.78 13.26 -5.32
C GLN A 52 16.21 13.37 -6.74
N LYS A 53 15.38 12.40 -7.15
CA LYS A 53 14.70 12.40 -8.45
C LYS A 53 13.22 12.69 -8.26
N SER A 54 12.69 13.58 -9.09
CA SER A 54 11.26 13.77 -9.32
C SER A 54 10.78 12.75 -10.35
N ARG A 55 9.83 11.91 -9.98
CA ARG A 55 9.29 10.84 -10.85
C ARG A 55 7.76 10.84 -10.90
N GLY A 56 7.13 11.93 -10.46
CA GLY A 56 5.67 12.11 -10.48
C GLY A 56 4.93 11.51 -9.28
N PHE A 57 5.59 10.75 -8.40
CA PHE A 57 4.95 10.11 -7.26
C PHE A 57 5.83 10.07 -6.01
N LEU A 58 5.24 10.37 -4.86
CA LEU A 58 5.77 10.12 -3.52
C LEU A 58 4.79 9.22 -2.73
N TYR A 59 5.31 8.55 -1.70
CA TYR A 59 4.55 7.69 -0.81
C TYR A 59 3.83 8.54 0.25
N GLU A 60 2.53 8.30 0.39
CA GLU A 60 1.59 9.11 1.19
C GLU A 60 1.31 8.42 2.52
N SER A 61 2.33 8.36 3.39
CA SER A 61 2.19 7.95 4.79
C SER A 61 3.43 8.38 5.55
N PRO A 62 3.29 8.73 6.85
CA PRO A 62 4.42 9.02 7.72
C PRO A 62 5.47 7.91 7.66
N ILE A 63 6.74 8.29 7.63
CA ILE A 63 7.85 7.36 7.74
C ILE A 63 8.37 7.46 9.17
N LEU A 64 7.87 6.55 10.00
CA LEU A 64 8.19 6.54 11.42
C LEU A 64 9.53 5.84 11.69
N ASP A 65 10.29 6.40 12.62
CA ASP A 65 11.52 5.79 13.12
C ASP A 65 11.25 4.64 14.12
N GLU A 66 12.31 4.11 14.73
CA GLU A 66 12.18 3.04 15.73
C GLU A 66 11.38 3.46 16.97
N ASN A 67 11.44 4.75 17.33
CA ASN A 67 10.73 5.36 18.46
C ASN A 67 9.29 5.76 18.10
N GLY A 68 8.94 5.72 16.82
CA GLY A 68 7.63 6.15 16.33
C GLY A 68 7.55 7.64 16.03
N ASP A 69 8.69 8.33 15.97
CA ASP A 69 8.75 9.74 15.59
C ASP A 69 8.68 9.88 14.06
N ASP A 70 7.90 10.86 13.60
CA ASP A 70 7.77 11.14 12.18
C ASP A 70 9.03 11.84 11.64
N HIS A 71 9.40 11.47 10.42
CA HIS A 71 10.47 12.11 9.68
C HIS A 71 9.86 12.97 8.57
N ASP A 72 10.33 14.21 8.44
CA ASP A 72 10.10 15.06 7.25
C ASP A 72 10.85 14.50 6.02
N ILE A 73 10.60 13.25 5.64
CA ILE A 73 11.20 12.57 4.50
C ILE A 73 10.13 12.04 3.54
N PHE A 74 10.17 12.55 2.32
CA PHE A 74 9.24 12.17 1.26
C PHE A 74 9.92 11.17 0.32
N ILE A 75 9.35 9.97 0.19
CA ILE A 75 10.02 8.84 -0.47
C ILE A 75 9.26 8.41 -1.71
N CYS A 76 9.94 8.27 -2.85
CA CYS A 76 9.31 7.72 -4.05
C CYS A 76 9.18 6.17 -3.99
N PRO A 77 8.18 5.57 -4.64
CA PRO A 77 7.93 4.13 -4.57
C PRO A 77 9.12 3.28 -5.07
N TRP A 78 9.92 3.80 -6.00
CA TRP A 78 11.12 3.09 -6.48
C TRP A 78 12.21 2.95 -5.42
N CYS A 79 12.32 3.92 -4.50
CA CYS A 79 13.29 3.85 -3.39
C CYS A 79 12.84 2.92 -2.26
N ILE A 80 11.53 2.70 -2.14
CA ILE A 80 10.97 1.64 -1.32
C ILE A 80 11.35 0.30 -1.98
N ALA A 81 10.97 0.10 -3.24
CA ALA A 81 11.16 -1.17 -3.96
C ALA A 81 12.62 -1.66 -4.02
N ASP A 82 13.59 -0.75 -4.25
CA ASP A 82 15.01 -1.10 -4.34
C ASP A 82 15.75 -1.09 -2.98
N GLY A 83 15.02 -0.79 -1.89
CA GLY A 83 15.51 -0.77 -0.52
C GLY A 83 16.44 0.39 -0.20
N LYS A 84 16.46 1.46 -0.99
CA LYS A 84 17.25 2.68 -0.68
C LYS A 84 16.76 3.38 0.57
N LEU A 85 15.45 3.40 0.84
CA LEU A 85 14.87 3.91 2.09
C LEU A 85 15.51 3.20 3.29
N ALA A 86 15.36 1.87 3.35
CA ALA A 86 15.92 1.03 4.40
C ALA A 86 17.44 1.17 4.54
N LYS A 87 18.18 1.24 3.43
CA LYS A 87 19.64 1.37 3.49
C LYS A 87 20.09 2.72 4.07
N LYS A 88 19.45 3.82 3.64
CA LYS A 88 19.86 5.19 3.97
C LYS A 88 19.39 5.61 5.37
N TYR A 89 18.15 5.30 5.72
CA TYR A 89 17.51 5.79 6.94
C TYR A 89 17.33 4.70 8.01
N LYS A 90 17.62 3.44 7.70
CA LYS A 90 17.45 2.29 8.62
C LYS A 90 16.00 2.05 9.05
N VAL A 91 15.05 2.47 8.23
CA VAL A 91 13.60 2.34 8.47
C VAL A 91 12.88 1.73 7.26
N GLY A 92 11.74 1.08 7.52
CA GLY A 92 10.80 0.63 6.50
C GLY A 92 9.82 1.73 6.08
N ALA A 93 8.93 1.43 5.12
CA ALA A 93 7.83 2.34 4.77
C ALA A 93 6.64 2.26 5.76
N HIS A 94 6.60 1.18 6.55
CA HIS A 94 5.62 0.91 7.59
C HIS A 94 6.24 -0.03 8.63
N ARG A 95 5.53 -0.26 9.73
CA ARG A 95 5.92 -1.23 10.76
C ARG A 95 5.04 -2.47 10.68
N ILE A 96 5.64 -3.64 10.85
CA ILE A 96 4.91 -4.89 11.08
C ILE A 96 4.90 -5.14 12.58
N ASP A 97 3.75 -5.49 13.14
CA ASP A 97 3.62 -5.83 14.56
C ASP A 97 4.44 -7.08 14.92
N MET A 98 4.85 -7.17 16.19
CA MET A 98 5.76 -8.23 16.63
C MET A 98 5.14 -9.63 16.53
N ASP A 99 3.83 -9.75 16.76
CA ASP A 99 3.14 -11.04 16.74
C ASP A 99 3.10 -11.59 15.29
N THR A 100 2.76 -10.72 14.34
CA THR A 100 2.88 -10.99 12.91
C THR A 100 4.30 -11.40 12.54
N ALA A 101 5.31 -10.62 12.94
CA ALA A 101 6.70 -10.91 12.62
C ALA A 101 7.16 -12.28 13.15
N GLN A 102 6.75 -12.65 14.37
CA GLN A 102 7.08 -13.94 14.99
C GLN A 102 6.37 -15.13 14.32
N SER A 103 5.21 -14.91 13.69
CA SER A 103 4.45 -15.95 12.99
C SER A 103 5.03 -16.34 11.61
N VAL A 104 5.93 -15.53 11.05
CA VAL A 104 6.54 -15.74 9.73
C VAL A 104 7.83 -16.53 9.85
N THR A 105 7.91 -17.68 9.17
CA THR A 105 9.14 -18.48 9.10
C THR A 105 9.99 -18.15 7.88
N ASP A 106 9.40 -17.56 6.84
CA ASP A 106 10.10 -17.06 5.66
C ASP A 106 10.71 -15.68 5.93
N THR A 107 11.92 -15.67 6.47
CA THR A 107 12.63 -14.44 6.88
C THR A 107 12.92 -13.49 5.71
N LYS A 108 13.09 -14.00 4.50
CA LYS A 108 13.30 -13.17 3.30
C LYS A 108 12.03 -12.47 2.88
N ALA A 109 10.89 -13.18 2.94
CA ALA A 109 9.59 -12.58 2.69
C ALA A 109 9.27 -11.50 3.74
N LEU A 110 9.57 -11.77 5.02
CA LEU A 110 9.40 -10.78 6.09
C LEU A 110 10.25 -9.53 5.85
N GLU A 111 11.53 -9.70 5.52
CA GLU A 111 12.43 -8.58 5.18
C GLU A 111 11.91 -7.76 3.99
N GLU A 112 11.40 -8.43 2.94
CA GLU A 112 10.83 -7.74 1.78
C GLU A 112 9.62 -6.87 2.14
N VAL A 113 8.71 -7.38 2.98
CA VAL A 113 7.56 -6.60 3.43
C VAL A 113 8.03 -5.40 4.26
N GLN A 114 8.87 -5.63 5.26
CA GLN A 114 9.31 -4.57 6.17
C GLN A 114 10.14 -3.49 5.47
N MET A 115 11.04 -3.87 4.56
CA MET A 115 12.09 -2.97 4.07
C MET A 115 11.88 -2.52 2.62
N ARG A 116 11.06 -3.22 1.85
CA ARG A 116 10.92 -3.02 0.40
C ARG A 116 9.48 -2.99 -0.08
N THR A 117 8.51 -2.93 0.81
CA THR A 117 7.08 -2.87 0.47
C THR A 117 6.43 -1.64 1.10
N PRO A 118 5.57 -0.91 0.38
CA PRO A 118 4.77 0.18 0.95
C PRO A 118 3.85 -0.33 2.06
N GLY A 119 3.48 0.55 2.98
CA GLY A 119 2.32 0.32 3.85
C GLY A 119 1.01 0.61 3.14
N PHE A 120 -0.09 0.42 3.85
CA PHE A 120 -1.43 0.83 3.45
C PHE A 120 -2.03 1.70 4.55
N ILE A 121 -3.14 2.39 4.27
CA ILE A 121 -3.74 3.34 5.21
C ILE A 121 -4.88 2.66 5.98
N GLY A 122 -4.66 2.44 7.27
CA GLY A 122 -5.64 1.96 8.25
C GLY A 122 -6.52 3.06 8.85
N TRP A 123 -7.71 2.72 9.40
CA TRP A 123 -8.35 3.59 10.40
C TRP A 123 -7.71 3.36 11.77
N GLN A 124 -7.50 2.09 12.10
CA GLN A 124 -6.72 1.65 13.25
C GLN A 124 -5.30 1.25 12.80
N GLN A 125 -4.47 0.84 13.77
CA GLN A 125 -3.12 0.36 13.47
C GLN A 125 -3.16 -0.78 12.44
N GLU A 126 -2.41 -0.62 11.34
CA GLU A 126 -2.40 -1.60 10.27
C GLU A 126 -1.89 -2.96 10.76
N ARG A 127 -2.58 -4.03 10.34
CA ARG A 127 -2.15 -5.41 10.57
C ARG A 127 -1.79 -6.06 9.26
N TRP A 128 -0.54 -6.49 9.13
CA TRP A 128 -0.11 -7.23 7.95
C TRP A 128 -0.46 -8.71 8.09
N LEU A 129 -1.37 -9.23 7.26
CA LEU A 129 -1.83 -10.61 7.45
C LEU A 129 -0.79 -11.65 7.01
N VAL A 130 -0.76 -12.78 7.73
CA VAL A 130 0.14 -13.91 7.49
C VAL A 130 -0.66 -15.18 7.26
N HIS A 131 -0.23 -15.99 6.30
CA HIS A 131 -0.81 -17.31 6.05
C HIS A 131 0.23 -18.25 5.43
N CYS A 132 0.16 -19.55 5.72
CA CYS A 132 1.21 -20.51 5.36
C CYS A 132 2.63 -20.05 5.78
N HIS A 133 2.72 -19.44 6.97
CA HIS A 133 3.96 -18.93 7.58
C HIS A 133 4.74 -17.91 6.71
N SER A 134 4.02 -17.15 5.89
CA SER A 134 4.57 -16.11 5.00
C SER A 134 3.61 -14.93 4.95
N PRO A 135 4.08 -13.69 4.78
CA PRO A 135 3.20 -12.55 4.62
C PRO A 135 2.26 -12.76 3.42
N ALA A 136 1.01 -12.37 3.59
CA ALA A 136 0.06 -12.32 2.49
C ALA A 136 0.26 -11.03 1.68
N ALA A 137 -0.18 -11.03 0.42
CA ALA A 137 -0.16 -9.84 -0.42
C ALA A 137 -1.39 -8.99 -0.15
N PHE A 138 -1.20 -7.71 0.19
CA PHE A 138 -2.29 -6.75 0.33
C PHE A 138 -2.92 -6.48 -1.04
N LEU A 139 -4.24 -6.64 -1.14
CA LEU A 139 -4.99 -6.44 -2.38
C LEU A 139 -5.69 -5.09 -2.45
N GLY A 140 -5.89 -4.43 -1.31
CA GLY A 140 -6.53 -3.13 -1.22
C GLY A 140 -7.59 -3.06 -0.11
N ARG A 141 -8.19 -1.89 0.01
CA ARG A 141 -9.42 -1.65 0.76
C ARG A 141 -10.64 -2.00 -0.08
N PHE A 142 -11.63 -2.64 0.52
CA PHE A 142 -12.81 -3.13 -0.17
C PHE A 142 -14.09 -2.89 0.63
N GLY A 143 -15.22 -2.80 -0.08
CA GLY A 143 -16.55 -2.76 0.51
C GLY A 143 -17.29 -4.09 0.34
N TRP A 144 -18.52 -4.15 0.85
CA TRP A 144 -19.39 -5.31 0.73
C TRP A 144 -19.57 -5.77 -0.72
N GLU A 145 -19.85 -4.85 -1.64
CA GLU A 145 -20.13 -5.15 -3.07
C GLU A 145 -18.96 -5.84 -3.78
N ASP A 146 -17.75 -5.64 -3.28
CA ASP A 146 -16.54 -6.28 -3.79
C ASP A 146 -16.36 -7.69 -3.22
N ILE A 147 -16.53 -7.84 -1.90
CA ILE A 147 -16.21 -9.08 -1.18
C ILE A 147 -17.35 -10.10 -1.21
N GLU A 148 -18.61 -9.69 -1.40
CA GLU A 148 -19.77 -10.59 -1.36
C GLU A 148 -19.65 -11.76 -2.34
N LYS A 149 -18.94 -11.54 -3.46
CA LYS A 149 -18.74 -12.53 -4.54
C LYS A 149 -17.72 -13.59 -4.19
N ILE A 150 -16.85 -13.31 -3.22
CA ILE A 150 -15.73 -14.17 -2.82
C ILE A 150 -15.79 -14.55 -1.34
N ILE A 151 -16.85 -14.16 -0.63
CA ILE A 151 -16.96 -14.30 0.83
C ILE A 151 -16.83 -15.75 1.31
N SER A 152 -17.31 -16.72 0.53
CA SER A 152 -17.16 -18.16 0.83
C SER A 152 -15.70 -18.62 0.82
N ASP A 153 -14.84 -17.91 0.09
CA ASP A 153 -13.42 -18.23 -0.07
C ASP A 153 -12.53 -17.39 0.85
N ILE A 154 -13.09 -16.46 1.61
CA ILE A 154 -12.37 -15.63 2.58
C ILE A 154 -12.17 -16.41 3.89
N GLU A 155 -11.00 -16.26 4.48
CA GLU A 155 -10.71 -16.63 5.85
C GLU A 155 -10.62 -15.35 6.69
N PHE A 156 -11.49 -15.24 7.68
CA PHE A 156 -11.47 -14.15 8.64
C PHE A 156 -10.41 -14.45 9.69
N VAL A 157 -9.46 -13.52 9.86
CA VAL A 157 -8.35 -13.71 10.81
C VAL A 157 -8.77 -13.42 12.25
N ASP A 158 -9.82 -12.62 12.43
CA ASP A 158 -10.38 -12.32 13.75
C ASP A 158 -11.31 -13.44 14.21
N SER A 159 -11.13 -13.84 15.46
CA SER A 159 -11.94 -14.87 16.11
C SER A 159 -13.26 -14.34 16.69
N ASP A 160 -13.47 -13.02 16.70
CA ASP A 160 -14.73 -12.43 17.14
C ASP A 160 -15.85 -12.82 16.15
N PRO A 161 -16.95 -13.44 16.61
CA PRO A 161 -18.09 -13.75 15.76
C PRO A 161 -18.64 -12.55 14.98
N LYS A 162 -18.54 -11.34 15.53
CA LYS A 162 -18.95 -10.10 14.83
C LYS A 162 -18.17 -9.86 13.56
N SER A 163 -16.91 -10.30 13.51
CA SER A 163 -16.07 -10.12 12.32
C SER A 163 -16.61 -10.87 11.09
N GLN A 164 -17.46 -11.89 11.33
CA GLN A 164 -18.07 -12.73 10.31
C GLN A 164 -19.59 -12.48 10.17
N ASP A 165 -20.14 -11.56 10.97
CA ASP A 165 -21.56 -11.25 10.92
C ASP A 165 -21.90 -10.53 9.60
N VAL A 166 -22.69 -11.18 8.75
CA VAL A 166 -23.11 -10.64 7.45
C VAL A 166 -23.82 -9.29 7.59
N ALA A 167 -24.55 -9.04 8.68
CA ALA A 167 -25.18 -7.75 8.91
C ALA A 167 -24.13 -6.64 9.10
N VAL A 168 -23.02 -6.94 9.77
CA VAL A 168 -21.87 -6.04 9.94
C VAL A 168 -21.15 -5.87 8.60
N LEU A 169 -20.82 -6.97 7.92
CA LEU A 169 -20.08 -6.93 6.65
C LEU A 169 -20.79 -6.14 5.55
N LYS A 170 -22.13 -6.14 5.54
CA LYS A 170 -22.94 -5.34 4.60
C LYS A 170 -22.79 -3.82 4.76
N THR A 171 -22.21 -3.37 5.87
CA THR A 171 -21.95 -1.94 6.11
C THR A 171 -20.57 -1.48 5.66
N LEU A 172 -19.75 -2.39 5.10
CA LEU A 172 -18.41 -2.09 4.63
C LEU A 172 -18.43 -1.30 3.31
N GLU A 173 -17.62 -0.24 3.25
CA GLU A 173 -17.40 0.59 2.08
C GLU A 173 -15.89 0.83 1.90
N ALA A 174 -15.35 0.62 0.69
CA ALA A 174 -13.90 0.62 0.44
C ALA A 174 -13.16 1.92 0.83
N GLY A 175 -13.86 3.05 0.86
CA GLY A 175 -13.34 4.34 1.31
C GLY A 175 -14.18 4.98 2.42
N GLY A 176 -15.04 4.19 3.08
CA GLY A 176 -15.92 4.67 4.13
C GLY A 176 -15.31 4.53 5.53
N ALA A 177 -16.03 5.04 6.52
CA ALA A 177 -15.67 4.96 7.94
C ALA A 177 -15.66 3.53 8.50
N HIS A 178 -16.17 2.55 7.74
CA HIS A 178 -16.08 1.13 8.05
C HIS A 178 -15.67 0.42 6.76
N THR A 179 -14.45 -0.10 6.72
CA THR A 179 -13.84 -0.69 5.51
C THR A 179 -13.13 -1.99 5.87
N CYS A 180 -12.90 -2.85 4.86
CA CYS A 180 -12.09 -4.05 5.05
C CYS A 180 -10.80 -4.01 4.25
N TYR A 181 -9.79 -4.73 4.75
CA TYR A 181 -8.49 -4.89 4.14
C TYR A 181 -8.37 -6.33 3.65
N LEU A 182 -8.33 -6.49 2.33
CA LEU A 182 -8.26 -7.80 1.71
C LEU A 182 -6.80 -8.17 1.43
N PHE A 183 -6.44 -9.38 1.79
CA PHE A 183 -5.13 -9.97 1.49
C PHE A 183 -5.29 -11.29 0.74
N LYS A 184 -4.22 -11.73 0.09
CA LYS A 184 -4.15 -13.04 -0.56
C LYS A 184 -2.85 -13.76 -0.22
N CYS A 185 -2.96 -14.99 0.27
CA CYS A 185 -1.79 -15.82 0.51
C CYS A 185 -1.10 -16.13 -0.83
N ILE A 186 0.19 -15.79 -0.94
CA ILE A 186 0.97 -16.02 -2.16
C ILE A 186 1.31 -17.51 -2.39
N LYS A 187 1.10 -18.37 -1.39
CA LYS A 187 1.39 -19.82 -1.46
C LYS A 187 0.16 -20.62 -1.87
N CYS A 188 -0.98 -20.42 -1.22
CA CYS A 188 -2.20 -21.21 -1.44
C CYS A 188 -3.35 -20.44 -2.13
N ASN A 189 -3.18 -19.14 -2.39
CA ASN A 189 -4.19 -18.25 -3.00
C ASN A 189 -5.45 -18.00 -2.14
N LYS A 190 -5.49 -18.44 -0.87
CA LYS A 190 -6.58 -18.13 0.06
C LYS A 190 -6.67 -16.62 0.30
N HIS A 191 -7.89 -16.08 0.29
CA HIS A 191 -8.13 -14.69 0.65
C HIS A 191 -8.27 -14.58 2.17
N LEU A 192 -7.68 -13.53 2.74
CA LEU A 192 -7.73 -13.23 4.16
C LEU A 192 -8.32 -11.83 4.33
N LEU A 193 -9.11 -11.62 5.37
CA LEU A 193 -9.76 -10.34 5.60
C LEU A 193 -9.81 -9.99 7.08
N TYR A 194 -9.60 -8.71 7.36
CA TYR A 194 -10.09 -8.05 8.56
C TYR A 194 -10.72 -6.70 8.18
N TRP A 195 -11.47 -6.12 9.10
CA TRP A 195 -12.06 -4.80 8.94
C TRP A 195 -11.84 -3.97 10.20
N ASP A 196 -11.89 -2.67 10.04
CA ASP A 196 -11.88 -1.71 11.12
C ASP A 196 -12.81 -0.52 10.79
N CYS A 197 -12.96 0.37 11.75
CA CYS A 197 -13.72 1.61 11.60
C CYS A 197 -13.05 2.76 12.35
N ASP A 198 -13.32 3.99 11.90
CA ASP A 198 -12.97 5.26 12.56
C ASP A 198 -13.65 5.40 13.94
#